data_AF-A0AAU2WB83-F1
#
_entry.id   AF-A0AAU2WB83-F1
#
_cell.length_a   1.000
_cell.length_b   1.000
_cell.length_c   1.000
_cell.angle_alpha   90.00
_cell.angle_beta   90.00
_cell.angle_gamma   90.00
#
_symmetry.space_group_name_H-M   'P 1'
#
loop_
_entity.id
_entity.type
_entity.pdbx_description
1 polymer ?
#
loop_
_entity_poly.entity_id
_entity_poly.type
_entity_poly.pdbx_seq_one_letter_code
_entity_poly.pdbx_strand_id
1 'polypeptide(L)'
;MAPASATAAAPKPQPRTGVPVIVSCTWQPQVRPTDFLLACGDGNSRLTSLHWSQWGPRKAVATGTSWVNDCKPYCAAGKFRSYRVTVRLDHPQSWTKHRGTQHYSRITLTYPNGHPDAFQQVMTTPLWN
;
A
#
# COMPACT_ATOMS: atom_id res chain seq x y z
N MET A 1 7.09 3.31 -55.82
CA MET A 1 7.03 3.89 -54.46
C MET A 1 6.71 2.75 -53.49
N ALA A 2 7.62 2.43 -52.56
CA ALA A 2 7.40 1.41 -51.53
C ALA A 2 7.31 2.11 -50.16
N PRO A 3 6.41 1.72 -49.25
CA PRO A 3 6.33 2.32 -47.93
C PRO A 3 7.39 1.72 -47.00
N ALA A 4 8.19 2.56 -46.37
CA ALA A 4 9.05 2.17 -45.27
C ALA A 4 8.19 2.05 -43.99
N SER A 5 8.07 0.85 -43.45
CA SER A 5 7.43 0.64 -42.14
C SER A 5 8.43 0.94 -41.03
N ALA A 6 8.19 2.00 -40.26
CA ALA A 6 8.96 2.30 -39.05
C ALA A 6 8.51 1.34 -37.93
N THR A 7 9.40 0.45 -37.49
CA THR A 7 9.15 -0.40 -36.32
C THR A 7 9.34 0.44 -35.06
N ALA A 8 8.26 0.69 -34.32
CA ALA A 8 8.35 1.30 -33.00
C ALA A 8 9.13 0.36 -32.06
N ALA A 9 10.21 0.85 -31.47
CA ALA A 9 10.99 0.10 -30.49
C ALA A 9 10.14 -0.19 -29.25
N ALA A 10 9.94 -1.47 -28.95
CA ALA A 10 9.33 -1.89 -27.69
C ALA A 10 10.18 -1.44 -26.49
N PRO A 11 9.57 -1.02 -25.36
CA PRO A 11 10.34 -0.67 -24.17
C PRO A 11 11.19 -1.86 -23.71
N LYS A 12 12.50 -1.64 -23.55
CA LYS A 12 13.43 -2.65 -23.03
C LYS A 12 12.95 -3.11 -21.65
N PRO A 13 12.87 -4.42 -21.37
CA PRO A 13 12.60 -4.90 -20.02
C PRO A 13 13.69 -4.39 -19.08
N GLN A 14 13.34 -3.44 -18.22
CA GLN A 14 14.21 -3.00 -17.14
C GLN A 14 14.47 -4.21 -16.23
N PRO A 15 15.72 -4.46 -15.81
CA PRO A 15 16.05 -5.57 -14.92
C PRO A 15 15.18 -5.47 -13.66
N ARG A 16 14.40 -6.53 -13.39
CA ARG A 16 13.50 -6.61 -12.23
C ARG A 16 14.35 -6.74 -10.96
N THR A 17 14.68 -5.61 -10.37
CA THR A 17 15.31 -5.52 -9.05
C THR A 17 14.30 -5.92 -7.98
N GLY A 18 14.27 -7.21 -7.65
CA GLY A 18 13.48 -7.75 -6.56
C GLY A 18 11.96 -7.57 -6.70
N VAL A 19 11.20 -8.12 -5.75
CA VAL A 19 9.80 -7.72 -5.56
C VAL A 19 9.78 -6.41 -4.76
N PRO A 20 8.93 -5.43 -5.11
CA PRO A 20 8.84 -4.17 -4.38
C PRO A 20 8.53 -4.40 -2.90
N VAL A 21 9.02 -3.49 -2.05
CA VAL A 21 8.75 -3.47 -0.61
C VAL A 21 7.59 -2.52 -0.29
N ILE A 22 7.01 -2.63 0.90
CA ILE A 22 6.30 -1.51 1.52
C ILE A 22 7.26 -0.83 2.50
N VAL A 23 7.29 0.49 2.54
CA VAL A 23 8.16 1.25 3.46
C VAL A 23 7.35 1.59 4.70
N SER A 24 7.88 1.31 5.88
CA SER A 24 7.25 1.66 7.16
C SER A 24 7.50 3.12 7.55
N CYS A 25 6.82 3.59 8.60
CA CYS A 25 6.97 4.94 9.14
C CYS A 25 8.41 5.28 9.57
N THR A 26 9.21 4.28 9.94
CA THR A 26 10.61 4.42 10.35
C THR A 26 11.59 4.26 9.19
N TRP A 27 11.10 4.37 7.94
CA TRP A 27 11.89 4.18 6.72
C TRP A 27 12.50 2.80 6.60
N GLN A 28 11.90 1.78 7.24
CA GLN A 28 12.35 0.40 7.09
C GLN A 28 11.57 -0.29 5.97
N PRO A 29 12.25 -0.94 5.01
CA PRO A 29 11.61 -1.73 3.98
C PRO A 29 11.03 -3.02 4.58
N GLN A 30 9.81 -3.36 4.19
CA GLN A 30 9.11 -4.56 4.66
C GLN A 30 8.58 -5.37 3.47
N VAL A 31 8.71 -6.69 3.57
CA VAL A 31 8.13 -7.65 2.64
C VAL A 31 7.10 -8.47 3.41
N ARG A 32 5.85 -8.43 2.96
CA ARG A 32 4.74 -9.17 3.57
C ARG A 32 4.62 -8.98 5.10
N PRO A 33 4.58 -7.74 5.62
CA PRO A 33 4.44 -7.53 7.05
C PRO A 33 3.08 -8.05 7.55
N THR A 34 3.04 -8.60 8.76
CA THR A 34 1.79 -8.99 9.43
C THR A 34 1.05 -7.79 10.01
N ASP A 35 1.80 -6.72 10.32
CA ASP A 35 1.30 -5.50 10.96
C ASP A 35 1.94 -4.28 10.30
N PHE A 36 1.15 -3.23 10.06
CA PHE A 36 1.61 -2.03 9.37
C PHE A 36 0.92 -0.79 9.92
N LEU A 37 1.70 0.21 10.34
CA LEU A 37 1.18 1.49 10.80
C LEU A 37 0.94 2.41 9.60
N LEU A 38 -0.30 2.84 9.37
CA LEU A 38 -0.66 3.73 8.25
C LEU A 38 -0.53 5.20 8.63
N ALA A 39 -0.92 5.55 9.85
CA ALA A 39 -0.89 6.93 10.32
C ALA A 39 0.33 7.15 11.22
N CYS A 40 1.45 7.53 10.61
CA CYS A 40 2.74 7.66 11.30
C CYS A 40 2.76 8.77 12.37
N GLY A 41 2.00 9.86 12.17
CA GLY A 41 2.05 11.03 13.05
C GLY A 41 1.24 10.87 14.34
N ASP A 42 0.09 10.22 14.28
CA ASP A 42 -0.87 10.16 15.38
C ASP A 42 -1.23 8.73 15.83
N GLY A 43 -0.78 7.71 15.09
CA GLY A 43 -1.02 6.30 15.43
C GLY A 43 -2.47 5.85 15.28
N ASN A 44 -3.36 6.68 14.73
CA ASN A 44 -4.80 6.44 14.76
C ASN A 44 -5.29 5.43 13.72
N SER A 45 -4.40 4.91 12.86
CA SER A 45 -4.73 3.89 11.85
C SER A 45 -3.60 2.87 11.71
N ARG A 46 -3.92 1.60 11.96
CA ARG A 46 -2.99 0.46 11.80
C ARG A 46 -3.68 -0.74 11.17
N LEU A 47 -2.90 -1.51 10.42
CA LEU A 47 -3.27 -2.80 9.87
C LEU A 47 -2.64 -3.90 10.72
N THR A 48 -3.38 -4.97 10.97
CA THR A 48 -2.92 -6.12 11.77
C THR A 48 -3.42 -7.42 11.16
N SER A 49 -2.79 -8.54 11.54
CA SER A 49 -3.17 -9.88 11.06
C SER A 49 -3.23 -9.97 9.53
N LEU A 50 -2.28 -9.31 8.85
CA LEU A 50 -2.21 -9.29 7.40
C LEU A 50 -1.75 -10.65 6.86
N HIS A 51 -2.59 -11.24 6.02
CA HIS A 51 -2.32 -12.49 5.30
C HIS A 51 -2.19 -12.18 3.81
N TRP A 52 -0.96 -12.28 3.30
CA TRP A 52 -0.63 -11.94 1.92
C TRP A 52 -0.91 -13.12 0.99
N SER A 53 -1.91 -13.00 0.13
CA SER A 53 -2.20 -13.97 -0.93
C SER A 53 -1.36 -13.72 -2.18
N GLN A 54 -0.91 -12.48 -2.39
CA GLN A 54 -0.06 -12.12 -3.52
C GLN A 54 1.01 -11.10 -3.10
N TRP A 55 2.23 -11.29 -3.60
CA TRP A 55 3.28 -10.28 -3.52
C TRP A 55 4.16 -10.40 -4.77
N GLY A 56 4.04 -9.44 -5.68
CA GLY A 56 4.69 -9.53 -6.98
C GLY A 56 5.11 -8.16 -7.54
N PRO A 57 5.81 -8.12 -8.69
CA PRO A 57 6.50 -6.92 -9.14
C PRO A 57 5.61 -5.70 -9.43
N ARG A 58 4.29 -5.88 -9.59
CA ARG A 58 3.34 -4.80 -9.88
C ARG A 58 2.34 -4.53 -8.76
N LYS A 59 2.00 -5.55 -7.98
CA LYS A 59 1.01 -5.45 -6.91
C LYS A 59 1.21 -6.51 -5.84
N ALA A 60 0.80 -6.19 -4.61
CA ALA A 60 0.62 -7.12 -3.51
C ALA A 60 -0.81 -7.04 -2.99
N VAL A 61 -1.33 -8.15 -2.48
CA VAL A 61 -2.70 -8.27 -1.96
C VAL A 61 -2.68 -9.03 -0.65
N ALA A 62 -3.37 -8.50 0.35
CA ALA A 62 -3.58 -9.14 1.63
C ALA A 62 -5.02 -8.97 2.12
N THR A 63 -5.42 -9.83 3.04
CA THR A 63 -6.57 -9.61 3.91
C THR A 63 -6.09 -9.42 5.34
N GLY A 64 -6.84 -8.68 6.15
CA GLY A 64 -6.52 -8.51 7.56
C GLY A 64 -7.53 -7.63 8.27
N THR A 65 -7.05 -6.95 9.32
CA THR A 65 -7.87 -6.10 10.18
C THR A 65 -7.30 -4.68 10.22
N SER A 66 -8.12 -3.71 9.84
CA SER A 66 -7.86 -2.28 10.02
C SER A 66 -8.39 -1.83 11.38
N TRP A 67 -7.52 -1.27 12.20
CA TRP A 67 -7.88 -0.62 13.47
C TRP A 67 -7.80 0.88 13.29
N VAL A 68 -8.92 1.56 13.47
CA VAL A 68 -9.05 3.00 13.29
C VAL A 68 -9.64 3.62 14.56
N ASN A 69 -9.03 4.69 15.05
CA ASN A 69 -9.59 5.49 16.14
C ASN A 69 -10.74 6.34 15.60
N ASP A 70 -11.91 6.29 16.23
CA ASP A 70 -13.06 7.10 15.82
C ASP A 70 -12.91 8.59 16.15
N CYS A 71 -11.93 8.96 16.99
CA CYS A 71 -11.60 10.33 17.38
C CYS A 71 -12.81 11.16 17.87
N LYS A 72 -13.81 10.53 18.50
CA LYS A 72 -14.99 11.22 19.02
C LYS A 72 -14.93 11.32 20.55
N PRO A 73 -15.03 12.52 21.17
CA PRO A 73 -15.09 13.86 20.54
C PRO A 73 -13.72 14.40 20.09
N TYR A 74 -12.62 13.81 20.54
CA TYR A 74 -11.26 14.09 20.10
C TYR A 74 -10.41 12.82 20.18
N CYS A 75 -9.28 12.75 19.47
CA CYS A 75 -8.52 11.50 19.30
C CYS A 75 -8.03 10.84 20.60
N ALA A 76 -7.66 11.61 21.62
CA ALA A 76 -7.22 11.04 22.90
C ALA A 76 -8.36 10.42 23.74
N ALA A 77 -9.62 10.79 23.49
CA ALA A 77 -10.79 10.18 24.14
C ALA A 77 -11.54 9.16 23.25
N GLY A 78 -11.14 9.07 21.97
CA GLY A 78 -11.76 8.19 21.00
C GLY A 78 -11.50 6.71 21.28
N LYS A 79 -12.17 5.84 20.52
CA LYS A 79 -12.04 4.39 20.62
C LYS A 79 -11.56 3.79 19.32
N PHE A 80 -10.65 2.83 19.43
CA PHE A 80 -10.25 2.02 18.29
C PHE A 80 -11.37 1.02 17.94
N ARG A 81 -11.73 1.01 16.66
CA ARG A 81 -12.68 0.09 16.05
C ARG A 81 -11.94 -0.79 15.05
N SER A 82 -12.28 -2.07 15.02
CA SER A 82 -11.70 -3.04 14.08
C SER A 82 -12.63 -3.32 12.91
N TYR A 83 -12.07 -3.33 11.70
CA TYR A 83 -12.80 -3.65 10.48
C TYR A 83 -12.00 -4.66 9.66
N ARG A 84 -12.68 -5.68 9.12
CA ARG A 84 -12.07 -6.54 8.10
C ARG A 84 -11.71 -5.69 6.89
N VAL A 85 -10.54 -5.92 6.31
CA VAL A 85 -10.07 -5.16 5.16
C VAL A 85 -9.33 -6.06 4.18
N THR A 86 -9.50 -5.77 2.90
CA THR A 86 -8.62 -6.23 1.83
C THR A 86 -7.67 -5.10 1.48
N VAL A 87 -6.37 -5.36 1.55
CA VAL A 87 -5.29 -4.42 1.26
C VAL A 87 -4.74 -4.74 -0.12
N ARG A 88 -4.63 -3.73 -0.97
CA ARG A 88 -3.88 -3.79 -2.22
C ARG A 88 -2.75 -2.76 -2.19
N LEU A 89 -1.54 -3.20 -2.48
CA LEU A 89 -0.41 -2.34 -2.76
C LEU A 89 -0.13 -2.38 -4.26
N ASP A 90 0.08 -1.22 -4.87
CA ASP A 90 0.41 -1.13 -6.29
C ASP A 90 1.21 0.16 -6.60
N HIS A 91 1.43 0.44 -7.89
CA HIS A 91 2.29 1.53 -8.36
C HIS A 91 3.74 1.41 -7.84
N PRO A 92 4.49 0.39 -8.27
CA PRO A 92 5.90 0.26 -7.89
C PRO A 92 6.70 1.45 -8.42
N GLN A 93 7.45 2.10 -7.55
CA GLN A 93 8.31 3.23 -7.86
C GLN A 93 9.71 3.02 -7.25
N SER A 94 10.72 3.62 -7.87
CA SER A 94 12.06 3.65 -7.29
C SER A 94 12.02 4.41 -5.97
N TRP A 95 12.51 3.79 -4.91
CA TRP A 95 12.58 4.43 -3.60
C TRP A 95 13.71 5.45 -3.57
N THR A 96 13.39 6.72 -3.29
CA THR A 96 14.36 7.82 -3.36
C THR A 96 15.48 7.69 -2.32
N LYS A 97 15.16 7.13 -1.14
CA LYS A 97 16.13 6.97 -0.05
C LYS A 97 17.06 5.76 -0.21
N HIS A 98 16.68 4.75 -0.99
CA HIS A 98 17.51 3.56 -1.23
C HIS A 98 17.60 3.24 -2.72
N ARG A 99 18.72 3.64 -3.32
CA ARG A 99 19.00 3.37 -4.74
C ARG A 99 18.93 1.87 -5.03
N GLY A 100 18.26 1.52 -6.13
CA GLY A 100 18.12 0.15 -6.59
C GLY A 100 16.99 -0.65 -5.94
N THR A 101 16.24 -0.07 -4.99
CA THR A 101 15.06 -0.71 -4.37
C THR A 101 13.77 -0.11 -4.92
N GLN A 102 12.81 -0.96 -5.28
CA GLN A 102 11.46 -0.52 -5.59
C GLN A 102 10.56 -0.62 -4.36
N HIS A 103 9.61 0.30 -4.22
CA HIS A 103 8.55 0.25 -3.22
C HIS A 103 7.20 0.44 -3.89
N TYR A 104 6.13 -0.11 -3.30
CA TYR A 104 4.78 0.26 -3.68
C TYR A 104 4.48 1.66 -3.14
N SER A 105 4.05 2.57 -4.01
CA SER A 105 3.74 3.95 -3.63
C SER A 105 2.25 4.22 -3.46
N ARG A 106 1.40 3.20 -3.59
CA ARG A 106 -0.05 3.34 -3.41
C ARG A 106 -0.62 2.19 -2.62
N ILE A 107 -1.52 2.52 -1.70
CA ILE A 107 -2.33 1.56 -0.96
C ILE A 107 -3.81 1.80 -1.25
N THR A 108 -4.55 0.71 -1.44
CA THR A 108 -6.01 0.68 -1.48
C THR A 108 -6.51 -0.23 -0.36
N LEU A 109 -7.44 0.28 0.45
CA LEU A 109 -8.14 -0.45 1.49
C LEU A 109 -9.60 -0.63 1.07
N THR A 110 -10.05 -1.87 1.00
CA THR A 110 -11.44 -2.22 0.72
C THR A 110 -12.08 -2.86 1.94
N TYR A 111 -13.18 -2.28 2.39
CA TYR A 111 -13.94 -2.70 3.57
C TYR A 111 -15.19 -3.50 3.14
N PRO A 112 -15.18 -4.84 3.17
CA PRO A 112 -16.25 -5.64 2.57
C PRO A 112 -17.57 -5.59 3.36
N ASN A 113 -17.51 -5.51 4.69
CA ASN A 113 -18.68 -5.69 5.56
C ASN A 113 -19.02 -4.45 6.40
N GLY A 114 -18.13 -3.47 6.48
CA GLY A 114 -18.29 -2.27 7.29
C GLY A 114 -17.00 -1.46 7.34
N HIS A 115 -17.12 -0.15 7.43
CA HIS A 115 -16.01 0.80 7.43
C HIS A 115 -16.19 1.85 8.54
N PRO A 116 -15.14 2.57 8.94
CA PRO A 116 -15.27 3.76 9.77
C PRO A 116 -16.22 4.79 9.14
N ASP A 117 -17.02 5.49 9.93
CA ASP A 117 -18.00 6.49 9.42
C ASP A 117 -17.37 7.54 8.51
N ALA A 118 -16.14 7.96 8.83
CA ALA A 118 -15.42 8.99 8.08
C ALA A 118 -14.80 8.47 6.77
N PHE A 119 -14.84 7.15 6.52
CA PHE A 119 -14.15 6.51 5.40
C PHE A 119 -15.16 6.06 4.36
N GLN A 120 -14.69 5.91 3.12
CA GLN A 120 -15.45 5.21 2.08
C GLN A 120 -15.20 3.71 2.16
N GLN A 121 -16.10 2.92 1.55
CA GLN A 121 -15.91 1.47 1.44
C GLN A 121 -14.59 1.10 0.74
N VAL A 122 -14.15 1.94 -0.21
CA VAL A 122 -12.85 1.82 -0.87
C VAL A 122 -12.08 3.11 -0.68
N MET A 123 -10.96 3.03 0.05
CA MET A 123 -10.05 4.14 0.28
C MET A 123 -8.75 3.90 -0.47
N THR A 124 -8.35 4.83 -1.33
CA THR A 124 -7.04 4.77 -2.01
C THR A 124 -6.23 6.00 -1.66
N THR A 125 -5.01 5.78 -1.15
CA THR A 125 -4.11 6.86 -0.74
C THR A 125 -2.69 6.58 -1.23
N PRO A 126 -1.92 7.63 -1.56
CA PRO A 126 -0.50 7.48 -1.80
C PRO A 126 0.22 7.09 -0.50
N LEU A 127 1.24 6.26 -0.64
CA LEU A 127 2.22 5.96 0.40
C LEU A 127 3.38 6.95 0.27
N TRP A 128 4.10 7.16 1.36
CA TRP A 128 5.29 7.99 1.38
C TRP A 128 6.43 7.38 0.55
N ASN A 129 7.36 8.24 0.11
CA ASN A 129 8.57 7.90 -0.64
C ASN A 129 9.79 8.56 0.01
#